data_AF-A0A2E1MS52-F1
#
_entry.id   AF-A0A2E1MS52-F1
#
_cell.length_a   1.000
_cell.length_b   1.000
_cell.length_c   1.000
_cell.angle_alpha   90.00
_cell.angle_beta   90.00
_cell.angle_gamma   90.00
#
_symmetry.space_group_name_H-M   'P 1'
#
loop_
_entity.id
_entity.type
_entity.pdbx_description
1 polymer ?
#
loop_
_entity_poly.entity_id
_entity_poly.type
_entity_poly.pdbx_seq_one_letter_code
_entity_poly.pdbx_strand_id
1 'polypeptide(L)'
;MNSNNNKIYDSIILGAGISGIGMAVNLLKANISSFLVLEKKGAVGGTWRDNTYPGLCCDVASHFYAFSFELNPNWSKKYPEQSEILDYLEMVTEKYKIKPHIKFNTEVIKAEFDTSESLWNIFISNGSIYKTRTLVSGLGQLNKPSKPVFEGSSDFKGTSFHSAEWDHSCDLKGKKVGVIGTGPSAVGFIPKIADEVKELIIFQRTPNWILPKPDRKFSNTEKWLLKNMPLFGKLYRYYEYLMSERLYFAFFNNKNKIASAIESLISNLTTGFQIKNMSSMYRLGQEMLLDEQISDKSLRDKLTPDYPVGCKRVIPTNDFFPTLEKKNVFLETE
;
A
#
# COMPACT_ATOMS: atom_id res chain seq x y z
N MET A 1 13.26 -11.51 35.94
CA MET A 1 14.11 -10.72 35.01
C MET A 1 15.48 -11.39 34.97
N ASN A 2 16.15 -11.38 33.81
CA ASN A 2 17.44 -12.04 33.48
C ASN A 2 17.40 -13.54 33.13
N SER A 3 17.32 -13.85 31.82
CA SER A 3 17.83 -15.12 31.27
C SER A 3 18.04 -15.14 29.73
N ASN A 4 17.50 -14.19 28.97
CA ASN A 4 17.53 -14.27 27.49
C ASN A 4 18.69 -13.54 26.79
N ASN A 5 19.57 -12.81 27.48
CA ASN A 5 20.66 -12.06 26.80
C ASN A 5 21.73 -12.96 26.14
N ASN A 6 21.78 -14.26 26.46
CA ASN A 6 22.73 -15.20 25.86
C ASN A 6 22.13 -16.13 24.81
N LYS A 7 20.83 -16.02 24.49
CA LYS A 7 20.23 -16.87 23.46
C LYS A 7 20.63 -16.35 22.07
N ILE A 8 21.35 -17.18 21.33
CA ILE A 8 21.65 -16.94 19.92
C ILE A 8 20.54 -17.56 19.07
N TYR A 9 19.91 -16.73 18.24
CA TYR A 9 18.90 -17.17 17.27
C TYR A 9 19.55 -17.55 15.93
N ASP A 10 18.94 -18.46 15.18
CA ASP A 10 19.38 -18.72 13.80
C ASP A 10 19.02 -17.55 12.88
N SER A 11 17.87 -16.93 13.14
CA SER A 11 17.40 -15.76 12.39
C SER A 11 16.66 -14.77 13.27
N ILE A 12 16.91 -13.47 13.05
CA ILE A 12 16.04 -12.40 13.55
C ILE A 12 15.45 -11.67 12.36
N ILE A 13 14.13 -11.47 12.41
CA ILE A 13 13.37 -10.74 11.40
C ILE A 13 12.96 -9.39 11.99
N LEU A 14 13.21 -8.32 11.25
CA LEU A 14 12.82 -6.97 11.65
C LEU A 14 11.45 -6.63 11.05
N GLY A 15 10.47 -6.36 11.91
CA GLY A 15 9.11 -5.96 11.54
C GLY A 15 8.13 -7.13 11.39
N ALA A 16 6.89 -6.94 11.87
CA ALA A 16 5.78 -7.90 11.75
C ALA A 16 4.73 -7.44 10.72
N GLY A 17 5.17 -6.79 9.64
CA GLY A 17 4.36 -6.53 8.45
C GLY A 17 4.30 -7.74 7.52
N ILE A 18 3.73 -7.54 6.32
CA ILE A 18 3.56 -8.61 5.32
C ILE A 18 4.86 -9.38 5.00
N SER A 19 6.00 -8.67 4.88
CA SER A 19 7.30 -9.30 4.62
C SER A 19 7.77 -10.17 5.79
N GLY A 20 7.63 -9.67 7.03
CA GLY A 20 8.07 -10.39 8.22
C GLY A 20 7.21 -11.62 8.52
N ILE A 21 5.88 -11.47 8.40
CA ILE A 21 4.93 -12.59 8.49
C ILE A 21 5.26 -13.64 7.43
N GLY A 22 5.44 -13.23 6.17
CA GLY A 22 5.79 -14.13 5.08
C GLY A 22 7.10 -14.90 5.35
N MET A 23 8.13 -14.22 5.84
CA MET A 23 9.40 -14.86 6.20
C MET A 23 9.22 -15.87 7.33
N ALA A 24 8.50 -15.51 8.40
CA ALA A 24 8.26 -16.39 9.54
C ALA A 24 7.50 -17.67 9.13
N VAL A 25 6.47 -17.56 8.27
CA VAL A 25 5.78 -18.74 7.72
C VAL A 25 6.75 -19.65 6.97
N ASN A 26 7.64 -19.09 6.15
CA ASN A 26 8.59 -19.88 5.37
C ASN A 26 9.66 -20.55 6.24
N LEU A 27 10.13 -19.89 7.30
CA LEU A 27 11.03 -20.52 8.27
C LEU A 27 10.37 -21.72 8.97
N LEU A 28 9.12 -21.56 9.42
CA LEU A 28 8.37 -22.65 10.03
C LEU A 28 8.14 -23.82 9.06
N LYS A 29 7.82 -23.53 7.78
CA LYS A 29 7.69 -24.56 6.74
C LYS A 29 8.99 -25.30 6.44
N ALA A 30 10.13 -24.64 6.64
CA ALA A 30 11.46 -25.23 6.54
C ALA A 30 11.90 -25.96 7.81
N ASN A 31 11.01 -26.11 8.81
CA ASN A 31 11.32 -26.66 10.14
C ASN A 31 12.38 -25.87 10.92
N ILE A 32 12.53 -24.57 10.63
CA ILE A 32 13.40 -23.65 11.35
C ILE A 32 12.55 -22.89 12.37
N SER A 33 12.68 -23.25 13.65
CA SER A 33 11.91 -22.63 14.74
C SER A 33 12.76 -21.69 15.63
N SER A 34 14.08 -21.70 15.48
CA SER A 34 15.01 -20.83 16.20
C SER A 34 15.07 -19.43 15.56
N PHE A 35 13.94 -18.73 15.56
CA PHE A 35 13.87 -17.35 15.08
C PHE A 35 13.03 -16.47 15.99
N LEU A 36 13.25 -15.15 15.85
CA LEU A 36 12.52 -14.11 16.54
C LEU A 36 12.15 -12.99 15.56
N VAL A 37 10.90 -12.54 15.60
CA VAL A 37 10.45 -11.33 14.91
C VAL A 37 10.43 -10.19 15.93
N LEU A 38 11.10 -9.08 15.62
CA LEU A 38 11.12 -7.88 16.45
C LEU A 38 10.20 -6.82 15.83
N GLU A 39 9.14 -6.43 16.54
CA GLU A 39 8.16 -5.45 16.07
C GLU A 39 8.10 -4.26 17.03
N LYS A 40 8.21 -3.06 16.46
CA LYS A 40 8.21 -1.79 17.20
C LYS A 40 6.87 -1.54 17.90
N LYS A 41 5.75 -1.94 17.30
CA LYS A 41 4.39 -1.70 17.80
C LYS A 41 3.79 -2.91 18.51
N GLY A 42 2.56 -2.76 19.00
CA GLY A 42 1.87 -3.75 19.84
C GLY A 42 1.13 -4.87 19.09
N ALA A 43 1.12 -4.86 17.76
CA ALA A 43 0.36 -5.81 16.93
C ALA A 43 1.06 -6.06 15.60
N VAL A 44 0.61 -7.06 14.84
CA VAL A 44 1.09 -7.34 13.47
C VAL A 44 0.44 -6.41 12.45
N GLY A 45 0.90 -6.42 11.20
CA GLY A 45 0.23 -5.76 10.06
C GLY A 45 1.06 -4.70 9.35
N GLY A 46 2.06 -4.10 10.01
CA GLY A 46 2.95 -3.10 9.42
C GLY A 46 2.16 -1.91 8.85
N THR A 47 2.32 -1.62 7.55
CA THR A 47 1.59 -0.54 6.86
C THR A 47 0.09 -0.55 7.13
N TRP A 48 -0.53 -1.74 7.13
CA TRP A 48 -1.97 -1.90 7.34
C TRP A 48 -2.41 -1.78 8.79
N ARG A 49 -1.48 -1.81 9.75
CA ARG A 49 -1.76 -1.49 11.15
C ARG A 49 -1.52 -0.01 11.43
N ASP A 50 -0.47 0.54 10.85
CA ASP A 50 0.00 1.89 11.19
C ASP A 50 -0.79 3.00 10.48
N ASN A 51 -1.32 2.75 9.27
CA ASN A 51 -2.09 3.74 8.53
C ASN A 51 -3.59 3.49 8.71
N THR A 52 -4.32 4.50 9.16
CA THR A 52 -5.76 4.38 9.49
C THR A 52 -6.60 5.54 8.99
N TYR A 53 -6.10 6.33 8.03
CA TYR A 53 -6.86 7.42 7.43
C TYR A 53 -8.07 6.87 6.63
N PRO A 54 -9.18 7.62 6.55
CA PRO A 54 -10.39 7.14 5.88
C PRO A 54 -10.13 6.93 4.39
N GLY A 55 -10.72 5.89 3.80
CA GLY A 55 -10.55 5.57 2.38
C GLY A 55 -9.24 4.85 2.02
N LEU A 56 -8.40 4.52 3.01
CA LEU A 56 -7.23 3.69 2.79
C LEU A 56 -7.64 2.30 2.24
N CYS A 57 -7.16 1.98 1.05
CA CYS A 57 -7.37 0.71 0.37
C CYS A 57 -6.12 0.30 -0.41
N CYS A 58 -6.06 -0.98 -0.78
CA CYS A 58 -5.01 -1.45 -1.69
C CYS A 58 -5.30 -1.01 -3.12
N ASP A 59 -4.24 -0.72 -3.87
CA ASP A 59 -4.29 -0.46 -5.31
C ASP A 59 -3.99 -1.73 -6.15
N VAL A 60 -3.74 -2.85 -5.48
CA VAL A 60 -3.58 -4.17 -6.08
C VAL A 60 -4.81 -5.02 -5.76
N ALA A 61 -5.26 -5.82 -6.73
CA ALA A 61 -6.40 -6.71 -6.55
C ALA A 61 -6.17 -7.70 -5.40
N SER A 62 -7.17 -7.88 -4.53
CA SER A 62 -7.10 -8.64 -3.28
C SER A 62 -6.53 -10.06 -3.40
N HIS A 63 -6.98 -10.81 -4.40
CA HIS A 63 -6.48 -12.18 -4.61
C HIS A 63 -5.04 -12.24 -5.10
N PHE A 64 -4.50 -11.13 -5.63
CA PHE A 64 -3.09 -10.98 -5.95
C PHE A 64 -2.29 -10.40 -4.76
N TYR A 65 -2.87 -9.43 -4.04
CA TYR A 65 -2.34 -8.89 -2.78
C TYR A 65 -2.63 -9.80 -1.57
N ALA A 66 -2.24 -11.06 -1.72
CA ALA A 66 -2.29 -12.10 -0.69
C ALA A 66 -1.03 -12.97 -0.82
N PHE A 67 -0.68 -13.71 0.23
CA PHE A 67 0.38 -14.72 0.15
C PHE A 67 -0.04 -15.83 -0.82
N SER A 68 0.88 -16.23 -1.70
CA SER A 68 0.64 -17.30 -2.67
C SER A 68 0.33 -18.65 -2.02
N PHE A 69 0.78 -18.85 -0.79
CA PHE A 69 0.53 -20.05 0.00
C PHE A 69 -0.73 -19.99 0.88
N GLU A 70 -1.39 -18.83 0.97
CA GLU A 70 -2.59 -18.64 1.79
C GLU A 70 -3.52 -17.63 1.13
N LEU A 71 -4.40 -18.11 0.27
CA LEU A 71 -5.43 -17.27 -0.35
C LEU A 71 -6.55 -16.99 0.67
N ASN A 72 -7.14 -15.79 0.60
CA ASN A 72 -8.31 -15.45 1.37
C ASN A 72 -9.57 -15.51 0.47
N PRO A 73 -10.48 -16.49 0.66
CA PRO A 73 -11.71 -16.56 -0.12
C PRO A 73 -12.80 -15.59 0.37
N ASN A 74 -12.59 -14.95 1.51
CA ASN A 74 -13.59 -14.10 2.15
C ASN A 74 -13.48 -12.62 1.74
N TRP A 75 -12.53 -12.28 0.86
CA TRP A 75 -12.39 -10.91 0.34
C TRP A 75 -13.76 -10.36 -0.08
N SER A 76 -14.09 -9.17 0.40
CA SER A 76 -15.39 -8.55 0.21
C SER A 76 -15.53 -7.97 -1.19
N LYS A 77 -14.42 -7.46 -1.73
CA LYS A 77 -14.32 -6.78 -3.02
C LYS A 77 -12.91 -6.89 -3.62
N LYS A 78 -12.78 -6.42 -4.86
CA LYS A 78 -11.54 -6.50 -5.62
C LYS A 78 -10.41 -5.65 -5.02
N TYR A 79 -10.68 -4.45 -4.48
CA TYR A 79 -9.66 -3.57 -3.88
C TYR A 79 -9.95 -3.26 -2.41
N PRO A 80 -9.68 -4.19 -1.49
CA PRO A 80 -10.15 -4.15 -0.11
C PRO A 80 -9.60 -2.95 0.67
N GLU A 81 -10.38 -2.47 1.63
CA GLU A 81 -9.96 -1.48 2.61
C GLU A 81 -8.89 -2.03 3.56
N GLN A 82 -8.22 -1.13 4.26
CA GLN A 82 -7.15 -1.49 5.21
C GLN A 82 -7.57 -2.51 6.27
N SER A 83 -8.77 -2.39 6.84
CA SER A 83 -9.21 -3.29 7.90
C SER A 83 -9.24 -4.74 7.45
N GLU A 84 -9.77 -5.00 6.25
CA GLU A 84 -9.88 -6.35 5.71
C GLU A 84 -8.50 -6.97 5.43
N ILE A 85 -7.52 -6.15 5.04
CA ILE A 85 -6.14 -6.61 4.84
C ILE A 85 -5.45 -6.86 6.18
N LEU A 86 -5.71 -6.03 7.19
CA LEU A 86 -5.21 -6.26 8.54
C LEU A 86 -5.77 -7.57 9.11
N ASP A 87 -7.09 -7.80 9.01
CA ASP A 87 -7.76 -9.03 9.43
C ASP A 87 -7.13 -10.26 8.75
N TYR A 88 -6.82 -10.16 7.45
CA TYR A 88 -6.11 -11.21 6.72
C TYR A 88 -4.72 -11.51 7.30
N LEU A 89 -3.92 -10.47 7.59
CA LEU A 89 -2.58 -10.65 8.16
C LEU A 89 -2.62 -11.22 9.58
N GLU A 90 -3.60 -10.83 10.38
CA GLU A 90 -3.85 -11.40 11.71
C GLU A 90 -4.27 -12.88 11.61
N MET A 91 -5.18 -13.21 10.69
CA MET A 91 -5.59 -14.59 10.42
C MET A 91 -4.39 -15.46 10.00
N VAL A 92 -3.52 -14.98 9.11
CA VAL A 92 -2.30 -15.71 8.70
C VAL A 92 -1.38 -15.93 9.91
N THR A 93 -1.19 -14.90 10.73
CA THR A 93 -0.34 -14.96 11.92
C THR A 93 -0.83 -16.02 12.91
N GLU A 94 -2.14 -16.12 13.12
CA GLU A 94 -2.76 -17.12 14.00
C GLU A 94 -2.70 -18.52 13.38
N LYS A 95 -3.11 -18.67 12.12
CA LYS A 95 -3.15 -19.96 11.41
C LYS A 95 -1.80 -20.68 11.43
N TYR A 96 -0.72 -19.94 11.23
CA TYR A 96 0.64 -20.47 11.22
C TYR A 96 1.36 -20.37 12.57
N LYS A 97 0.66 -20.00 13.65
CA LYS A 97 1.19 -19.92 15.02
C LYS A 97 2.47 -19.08 15.11
N ILE A 98 2.48 -17.93 14.44
CA ILE A 98 3.67 -17.04 14.38
C ILE A 98 3.78 -16.20 15.66
N LYS A 99 2.65 -15.84 16.28
CA LYS A 99 2.59 -14.92 17.44
C LYS A 99 3.59 -15.24 18.57
N PRO A 100 3.85 -16.51 18.97
CA PRO A 100 4.87 -16.84 19.97
C PRO A 100 6.31 -16.48 19.59
N HIS A 101 6.58 -16.32 18.29
CA HIS A 101 7.88 -15.91 17.76
C HIS A 101 8.01 -14.40 17.60
N ILE A 102 6.99 -13.60 17.96
CA ILE A 102 7.01 -12.15 17.84
C ILE A 102 7.24 -11.51 19.21
N LYS A 103 8.21 -10.60 19.27
CA LYS A 103 8.36 -9.68 20.39
C LYS A 103 7.89 -8.30 19.97
N PHE A 104 6.69 -7.95 20.44
CA PHE A 104 6.07 -6.64 20.25
C PHE A 104 6.71 -5.57 21.14
N ASN A 105 6.39 -4.30 20.86
CA ASN A 105 6.88 -3.13 21.58
C ASN A 105 8.40 -3.13 21.74
N THR A 106 9.11 -3.62 20.72
CA THR A 106 10.56 -3.82 20.73
C THR A 106 11.17 -3.10 19.53
N GLU A 107 11.58 -1.86 19.76
CA GLU A 107 12.22 -1.04 18.74
C GLU A 107 13.71 -1.37 18.61
N VAL A 108 14.12 -1.81 17.44
CA VAL A 108 15.53 -1.96 17.06
C VAL A 108 16.07 -0.61 16.65
N ILE A 109 17.14 -0.17 17.32
CA ILE A 109 17.80 1.11 17.05
C ILE A 109 19.10 0.97 16.25
N LYS A 110 19.73 -0.21 16.31
CA LYS A 110 21.01 -0.49 15.66
C LYS A 110 21.18 -1.99 15.44
N ALA A 111 21.87 -2.36 14.37
CA ALA A 111 22.36 -3.72 14.13
C ALA A 111 23.82 -3.65 13.68
N GLU A 112 24.69 -4.45 14.30
CA GLU A 112 26.11 -4.51 13.94
C GLU A 112 26.54 -5.96 13.77
N PHE A 113 27.33 -6.22 12.74
CA PHE A 113 27.92 -7.54 12.53
C PHE A 113 29.26 -7.64 13.25
N ASP A 114 29.37 -8.59 14.17
CA ASP A 114 30.59 -8.95 14.85
C ASP A 114 31.32 -10.03 14.04
N THR A 115 32.44 -9.66 13.44
CA THR A 115 33.24 -10.57 12.61
C THR A 115 33.98 -11.63 13.42
N SER A 116 34.26 -11.38 14.70
CA SER A 116 34.95 -12.33 15.58
C SER A 116 34.05 -13.49 15.98
N GLU A 117 32.77 -13.20 16.25
CA GLU A 117 31.77 -14.22 16.59
C GLU A 117 30.98 -14.72 15.37
N SER A 118 31.07 -14.03 14.22
CA SER A 118 30.22 -14.24 13.05
C SER A 118 28.72 -14.14 13.37
N LEU A 119 28.37 -13.15 14.18
CA LEU A 119 27.00 -12.90 14.66
C LEU A 119 26.60 -11.44 14.45
N TRP A 120 25.29 -11.22 14.24
CA TRP A 120 24.69 -9.91 14.35
C TRP A 120 24.28 -9.61 15.80
N ASN A 121 24.71 -8.46 16.29
CA ASN A 121 24.27 -7.83 17.53
C ASN A 121 23.15 -6.83 17.21
N ILE A 122 21.95 -7.07 17.73
CA ILE A 122 20.75 -6.26 17.51
C ILE A 122 20.42 -5.48 18.78
N PHE A 123 20.59 -4.16 18.73
CA PHE A 123 20.41 -3.28 19.86
C PHE A 123 18.98 -2.76 19.91
N ILE A 124 18.36 -2.90 21.08
CA ILE A 124 17.00 -2.46 21.37
C ILE A 124 17.04 -1.11 22.11
N SER A 125 16.02 -0.27 21.90
CA SER A 125 15.88 1.03 22.57
C SER A 125 15.92 0.97 24.11
N ASN A 126 15.58 -0.18 24.72
CA ASN A 126 15.63 -0.39 26.17
C ASN A 126 17.01 -0.88 26.69
N GLY A 127 18.03 -0.91 25.83
CA GLY A 127 19.39 -1.35 26.17
C GLY A 127 19.64 -2.86 26.07
N SER A 128 18.62 -3.68 25.76
CA SER A 128 18.82 -5.11 25.52
C SER A 128 19.54 -5.37 24.20
N ILE A 129 20.31 -6.46 24.12
CA ILE A 129 20.98 -6.90 22.90
C ILE A 129 20.52 -8.32 22.58
N TYR A 130 20.12 -8.53 21.33
CA TYR A 130 19.83 -9.85 20.78
C TYR A 130 20.94 -10.28 19.83
N LYS A 131 21.29 -11.57 19.85
CA LYS A 131 22.30 -12.15 18.95
C LYS A 131 21.66 -13.09 17.93
N THR A 132 22.09 -13.01 16.67
CA THR A 132 21.61 -13.90 15.61
C THR A 132 22.68 -14.22 14.57
N ARG A 133 22.58 -15.38 13.92
CA ARG A 133 23.42 -15.73 12.76
C ARG A 133 23.00 -14.97 11.51
N THR A 134 21.68 -14.89 11.27
CA THR A 134 21.11 -14.20 10.11
C THR A 134 20.18 -13.07 10.54
N LEU A 135 20.26 -11.94 9.85
CA LEU A 135 19.36 -10.80 10.02
C LEU A 135 18.53 -10.61 8.75
N VAL A 136 17.20 -10.57 8.89
CA VAL A 136 16.26 -10.37 7.78
C VAL A 136 15.54 -9.03 7.96
N SER A 137 15.66 -8.15 6.97
CA SER A 137 14.97 -6.85 6.99
C SER A 137 13.56 -6.97 6.40
N GLY A 138 12.54 -6.84 7.25
CA GLY A 138 11.13 -6.69 6.87
C GLY A 138 10.56 -5.33 7.28
N LEU A 139 11.41 -4.31 7.41
CA LEU A 139 11.07 -2.99 7.97
C LEU A 139 10.01 -2.22 7.15
N GLY A 140 9.86 -2.56 5.87
CA GLY A 140 9.02 -1.80 4.93
C GLY A 140 9.68 -0.50 4.48
N GLN A 141 9.31 -0.03 3.29
CA GLN A 141 9.94 1.15 2.66
C GLN A 141 9.28 2.48 3.07
N LEU A 142 8.04 2.46 3.56
CA LEU A 142 7.19 3.63 3.77
C LEU A 142 6.65 3.66 5.22
N ASN A 143 7.56 3.63 6.20
CA ASN A 143 7.23 3.53 7.63
C ASN A 143 7.53 4.79 8.46
N LYS A 144 8.30 5.74 7.90
CA LYS A 144 8.66 6.99 8.56
C LYS A 144 7.98 8.16 7.84
N PRO A 145 7.01 8.86 8.46
CA PRO A 145 6.35 9.99 7.83
C PRO A 145 7.34 11.12 7.58
N SER A 146 7.24 11.74 6.40
CA SER A 146 8.02 12.91 6.03
C SER A 146 7.13 14.15 6.17
N LYS A 147 7.33 14.91 7.24
CA LYS A 147 6.56 16.13 7.50
C LYS A 147 7.25 17.31 6.79
N PRO A 148 6.58 17.99 5.84
CA PRO A 148 7.15 19.17 5.22
C PRO A 148 7.35 20.26 6.26
N VAL A 149 8.51 20.91 6.24
CA VAL A 149 8.80 22.08 7.07
C VAL A 149 8.75 23.30 6.17
N PHE A 150 7.88 24.24 6.52
CA PHE A 150 7.76 25.54 5.88
C PHE A 150 7.76 26.63 6.94
N GLU A 151 8.14 27.84 6.55
CA GLU A 151 8.18 29.01 7.41
C GLU A 151 6.79 29.26 8.04
N GLY A 152 6.76 29.56 9.34
CA GLY A 152 5.51 29.76 10.09
C GLY A 152 4.73 28.48 10.44
N SER A 153 5.19 27.29 10.04
CA SER A 153 4.51 26.01 10.37
C SER A 153 4.34 25.77 11.88
N SER A 154 5.29 26.23 12.70
CA SER A 154 5.21 26.16 14.18
C SER A 154 4.19 27.14 14.78
N ASP A 155 3.80 28.16 14.03
CA ASP A 155 2.89 29.21 14.52
C ASP A 155 1.42 28.85 14.29
N PHE A 156 1.16 27.82 13.48
CA PHE A 156 -0.19 27.32 13.23
C PHE A 156 -0.86 26.85 14.52
N LYS A 157 -1.95 27.53 14.90
CA LYS A 157 -2.70 27.26 16.14
C LYS A 157 -3.75 26.16 16.01
N GLY A 158 -4.01 25.68 14.79
CA GLY A 158 -4.94 24.59 14.53
C GLY A 158 -4.32 23.21 14.73
N THR A 159 -5.16 22.17 14.70
CA THR A 159 -4.71 20.78 14.72
C THR A 159 -4.01 20.43 13.41
N SER A 160 -2.83 19.79 13.49
CA SER A 160 -2.07 19.34 12.33
C SER A 160 -1.48 17.96 12.59
N PHE A 161 -1.64 17.05 11.63
CA PHE A 161 -1.10 15.68 11.69
C PHE A 161 -0.80 15.15 10.28
N HIS A 162 0.06 14.13 10.21
CA HIS A 162 0.40 13.46 8.96
C HIS A 162 -0.57 12.30 8.72
N SER A 163 -0.89 11.95 7.46
CA SER A 163 -1.86 10.89 7.15
C SER A 163 -1.51 9.52 7.75
N ALA A 164 -0.21 9.18 7.78
CA ALA A 164 0.31 7.99 8.45
C ALA A 164 0.19 7.98 9.99
N GLU A 165 -0.19 9.12 10.59
CA GLU A 165 -0.40 9.31 12.03
C GLU A 165 -1.79 9.96 12.23
N TRP A 166 -2.80 9.44 11.55
CA TRP A 166 -4.15 10.02 11.53
C TRP A 166 -4.72 10.16 12.94
N ASP A 167 -5.11 11.38 13.32
CA ASP A 167 -5.66 11.68 14.64
C ASP A 167 -7.19 11.50 14.64
N HIS A 168 -7.64 10.35 15.13
CA HIS A 168 -9.07 10.03 15.25
C HIS A 168 -9.81 10.85 16.31
N SER A 169 -9.11 11.62 17.16
CA SER A 169 -9.76 12.52 18.11
C SER A 169 -10.17 13.87 17.49
N CYS A 170 -9.66 14.16 16.29
CA CYS A 170 -9.98 15.39 15.56
C CYS A 170 -11.27 15.21 14.73
N ASP A 171 -12.39 15.73 15.23
CA ASP A 171 -13.63 15.83 14.44
C ASP A 171 -13.47 16.88 13.34
N LEU A 172 -13.52 16.47 12.07
CA LEU A 172 -13.37 17.37 10.92
C LEU A 172 -14.65 18.13 10.58
N LYS A 173 -15.79 17.76 11.16
CA LYS A 173 -17.10 18.29 10.80
C LYS A 173 -17.16 19.81 10.93
N GLY A 174 -17.52 20.48 9.83
CA GLY A 174 -17.67 21.94 9.79
C GLY A 174 -16.36 22.73 9.93
N LYS A 175 -15.19 22.08 10.00
CA LYS A 175 -13.89 22.76 10.01
C LYS A 175 -13.47 23.20 8.61
N LYS A 176 -12.57 24.17 8.55
CA LYS A 176 -11.78 24.46 7.35
C LYS A 176 -10.51 23.62 7.41
N VAL A 177 -10.24 22.84 6.37
CA VAL A 177 -9.16 21.86 6.34
C VAL A 177 -8.24 22.14 5.16
N GLY A 178 -6.93 22.24 5.44
CA GLY A 178 -5.89 22.28 4.41
C GLY A 178 -5.23 20.91 4.25
N VAL A 179 -5.07 20.44 3.02
CA VAL A 179 -4.38 19.18 2.70
C VAL A 179 -3.15 19.47 1.85
N ILE A 180 -1.97 19.14 2.37
CA ILE A 180 -0.71 19.37 1.66
C ILE A 180 -0.29 18.08 0.95
N GLY A 181 -0.30 18.14 -0.38
CA GLY A 181 0.09 17.04 -1.27
C GLY A 181 -1.08 16.22 -1.79
N THR A 182 -0.93 15.69 -3.01
CA THR A 182 -1.93 14.90 -3.75
C THR A 182 -1.47 13.48 -4.05
N GLY A 183 -0.63 12.91 -3.17
CA GLY A 183 -0.17 11.52 -3.29
C GLY A 183 -1.28 10.50 -2.99
N PRO A 184 -0.97 9.19 -3.07
CA PRO A 184 -1.97 8.12 -2.89
C PRO A 184 -2.80 8.24 -1.61
N SER A 185 -2.20 8.66 -0.49
CA SER A 185 -2.92 8.88 0.76
C SER A 185 -3.97 9.97 0.66
N ALA A 186 -3.58 11.15 0.18
CA ALA A 186 -4.49 12.29 0.03
C ALA A 186 -5.61 11.98 -0.95
N VAL A 187 -5.29 11.38 -2.10
CA VAL A 187 -6.26 10.91 -3.08
C VAL A 187 -7.25 9.90 -2.49
N GLY A 188 -6.83 9.12 -1.50
CA GLY A 188 -7.69 8.18 -0.76
C GLY A 188 -8.64 8.86 0.24
N PHE A 189 -8.15 9.77 1.08
CA PHE A 189 -8.97 10.37 2.15
C PHE A 189 -9.74 11.62 1.74
N ILE A 190 -9.27 12.40 0.76
CA ILE A 190 -9.94 13.64 0.31
C ILE A 190 -11.42 13.38 -0.04
N PRO A 191 -11.75 12.35 -0.85
CA PRO A 191 -13.14 12.05 -1.15
C PRO A 191 -13.99 11.63 0.06
N LYS A 192 -13.35 11.13 1.13
CA LYS A 192 -14.06 10.68 2.33
C LYS A 192 -14.35 11.82 3.30
N ILE A 193 -13.54 12.86 3.33
CA ILE A 193 -13.72 13.99 4.25
C ILE A 193 -14.43 15.19 3.62
N ALA A 194 -14.49 15.25 2.28
CA ALA A 194 -14.97 16.44 1.57
C ALA A 194 -16.41 16.84 1.91
N ASP A 195 -17.30 15.88 2.20
CA ASP A 195 -18.70 16.17 2.58
C ASP A 195 -18.87 16.54 4.06
N GLU A 196 -17.85 16.30 4.89
CA GLU A 196 -17.89 16.55 6.32
C GLU A 196 -17.39 17.96 6.68
N VAL A 197 -16.40 18.45 5.94
CA VAL A 197 -15.72 19.72 6.19
C VAL A 197 -16.49 20.91 5.60
N LYS A 198 -16.36 22.08 6.25
CA LYS A 198 -16.94 23.33 5.73
C LYS A 198 -16.22 23.81 4.47
N GLU A 199 -14.91 23.64 4.43
CA GLU A 199 -14.04 24.10 3.35
C GLU A 199 -12.82 23.19 3.30
N LEU A 200 -12.45 22.72 2.11
CA LEU A 200 -11.29 21.88 1.87
C LEU A 200 -10.37 22.55 0.86
N ILE A 201 -9.15 22.91 1.27
CA ILE A 201 -8.14 23.50 0.40
C ILE A 201 -7.04 22.46 0.18
N ILE A 202 -6.80 22.10 -1.09
CA ILE A 202 -5.82 21.09 -1.48
C ILE A 202 -4.63 21.81 -2.11
N PHE A 203 -3.46 21.72 -1.47
CA PHE A 203 -2.21 22.30 -1.96
C PHE A 203 -1.47 21.25 -2.78
N GLN A 204 -1.50 21.41 -4.10
CA GLN A 204 -0.88 20.51 -5.07
C GLN A 204 0.38 21.12 -5.67
N ARG A 205 1.53 20.47 -5.46
CA ARG A 205 2.78 20.83 -6.14
C ARG A 205 2.91 20.20 -7.53
N THR A 206 2.57 18.92 -7.66
CA THR A 206 2.66 18.20 -8.93
C THR A 206 1.48 17.25 -9.04
N PRO A 207 0.65 17.33 -10.09
CA PRO A 207 -0.44 16.38 -10.31
C PRO A 207 0.11 14.96 -10.50
N ASN A 208 -0.71 13.94 -10.24
CA ASN A 208 -0.35 12.54 -10.40
C ASN A 208 -1.07 11.89 -11.58
N TRP A 209 -0.46 10.83 -12.12
CA TRP A 209 -1.17 9.97 -13.07
C TRP A 209 -2.27 9.20 -12.33
N ILE A 210 -3.53 9.46 -12.68
CA ILE A 210 -4.72 8.83 -12.09
C ILE A 210 -5.45 8.04 -13.16
N LEU A 211 -5.82 6.81 -12.84
CA LEU A 211 -6.57 5.93 -13.73
C LEU A 211 -7.85 5.41 -13.07
N PRO A 212 -8.83 4.98 -13.88
CA PRO A 212 -10.02 4.30 -13.37
C PRO A 212 -9.64 3.08 -12.53
N LYS A 213 -10.29 2.95 -11.36
CA LYS A 213 -10.19 1.77 -10.52
C LYS A 213 -11.41 0.88 -10.76
N PRO A 214 -11.26 -0.33 -11.36
CA PRO A 214 -12.38 -1.25 -11.58
C PRO A 214 -12.76 -1.99 -10.29
N ASP A 215 -13.08 -1.25 -9.23
CA ASP A 215 -13.49 -1.82 -7.95
C ASP A 215 -14.92 -2.36 -8.02
N ARG A 216 -15.12 -3.54 -7.43
CA ARG A 216 -16.42 -4.22 -7.40
C ARG A 216 -16.46 -5.18 -6.23
N LYS A 217 -17.66 -5.36 -5.67
CA LYS A 217 -17.92 -6.41 -4.68
C LYS A 217 -17.91 -7.77 -5.36
N PHE A 218 -17.39 -8.78 -4.65
CA PHE A 218 -17.56 -10.16 -5.08
C PHE A 218 -18.97 -10.63 -4.73
N SER A 219 -19.64 -11.26 -5.69
CA SER A 219 -20.92 -11.91 -5.49
C SER A 219 -20.80 -13.11 -4.55
N ASN A 220 -21.92 -13.53 -3.95
CA ASN A 220 -21.96 -14.71 -3.08
C ASN A 220 -21.51 -15.98 -3.82
N THR A 221 -21.85 -16.10 -5.11
CA THR A 221 -21.41 -17.22 -5.97
C THR A 221 -19.90 -17.22 -6.16
N GLU A 222 -19.29 -16.07 -6.45
CA GLU A 222 -17.83 -15.96 -6.56
C GLU A 222 -17.13 -16.33 -5.26
N LYS A 223 -17.60 -15.81 -4.13
CA LYS A 223 -17.05 -16.15 -2.80
C LYS A 223 -17.18 -17.65 -2.51
N TRP A 224 -18.32 -18.24 -2.86
CA TRP A 224 -18.54 -19.68 -2.72
C TRP A 224 -17.56 -20.49 -3.59
N LEU A 225 -17.34 -20.10 -4.85
CA LEU A 225 -16.37 -20.76 -5.74
C LEU A 225 -14.94 -20.62 -5.21
N LEU A 226 -14.55 -19.42 -4.80
CA LEU A 226 -13.22 -19.15 -4.24
C LEU A 226 -12.96 -19.95 -2.96
N LYS A 227 -13.98 -20.17 -2.13
CA LYS A 227 -13.90 -20.94 -0.89
C LYS A 227 -13.87 -22.44 -1.12
N ASN A 228 -14.70 -22.97 -2.02
CA ASN A 228 -14.94 -24.41 -2.16
C ASN A 228 -14.17 -25.05 -3.33
N MET A 229 -13.63 -24.26 -4.26
CA MET A 229 -12.85 -24.74 -5.41
C MET A 229 -11.44 -24.16 -5.38
N PRO A 230 -10.47 -24.81 -4.71
CA PRO A 230 -9.10 -24.29 -4.58
C PRO A 230 -8.40 -24.01 -5.92
N LEU A 231 -8.70 -24.81 -6.95
CA LEU A 231 -8.16 -24.57 -8.30
C LEU A 231 -8.68 -23.25 -8.90
N PHE A 232 -9.97 -22.93 -8.69
CA PHE A 232 -10.54 -21.66 -9.13
C PHE A 232 -9.84 -20.47 -8.45
N GLY A 233 -9.61 -20.53 -7.14
CA GLY A 233 -8.86 -19.49 -6.42
C GLY A 233 -7.44 -19.29 -6.95
N LYS A 234 -6.73 -20.38 -7.27
CA LYS A 234 -5.38 -20.32 -7.86
C LYS A 234 -5.40 -19.74 -9.28
N LEU A 235 -6.34 -20.17 -10.12
CA LEU A 235 -6.52 -19.64 -11.48
C LEU A 235 -6.90 -18.16 -11.45
N TYR A 236 -7.78 -17.76 -10.53
CA TYR A 236 -8.17 -16.35 -10.36
C TYR A 236 -6.99 -15.49 -9.94
N ARG A 237 -6.18 -15.95 -8.97
CA ARG A 237 -4.93 -15.26 -8.62
C ARG A 237 -3.98 -15.18 -9.80
N TYR A 238 -3.81 -16.26 -10.57
CA TYR A 238 -2.95 -16.27 -11.74
C TYR A 238 -3.43 -15.32 -12.83
N TYR A 239 -4.75 -15.22 -13.03
CA TYR A 239 -5.35 -14.22 -13.89
C TYR A 239 -5.01 -12.79 -13.45
N GLU A 240 -5.19 -12.44 -12.18
CA GLU A 240 -4.84 -11.10 -11.67
C GLU A 240 -3.32 -10.82 -11.76
N TYR A 241 -2.48 -11.85 -11.59
CA TYR A 241 -1.03 -11.78 -11.85
C TYR A 241 -0.75 -11.44 -13.31
N LEU A 242 -1.34 -12.18 -14.28
CA LEU A 242 -1.16 -11.93 -15.71
C LEU A 242 -1.63 -10.52 -16.11
N MET A 243 -2.75 -10.06 -15.55
CA MET A 243 -3.24 -8.70 -15.77
C MET A 243 -2.28 -7.64 -15.24
N SER A 244 -1.63 -7.90 -14.09
CA SER A 244 -0.62 -7.01 -13.51
C SER A 244 0.70 -7.05 -14.30
N GLU A 245 1.17 -8.23 -14.68
CA GLU A 245 2.39 -8.42 -15.51
C GLU A 245 2.26 -7.78 -16.88
N ARG A 246 1.06 -7.82 -17.49
CA ARG A 246 0.80 -7.11 -18.75
C ARG A 246 1.18 -5.63 -18.64
N LEU A 247 0.91 -4.99 -17.51
CA LEU A 247 1.32 -3.60 -17.25
C LEU A 247 2.84 -3.48 -17.17
N TYR A 248 3.54 -4.43 -16.56
CA TYR A 248 5.01 -4.42 -16.51
C TYR A 248 5.64 -4.52 -17.91
N PHE A 249 5.23 -5.52 -18.72
CA PHE A 249 5.73 -5.69 -20.08
C PHE A 249 5.48 -4.47 -20.97
N ALA A 250 4.32 -3.86 -20.78
CA ALA A 250 3.91 -2.62 -21.40
C ALA A 250 4.83 -1.41 -21.11
N PHE A 251 5.32 -1.27 -19.88
CA PHE A 251 6.22 -0.17 -19.50
C PHE A 251 7.67 -0.42 -19.92
N PHE A 252 8.17 -1.65 -19.78
CA PHE A 252 9.61 -1.93 -19.88
C PHE A 252 10.04 -2.55 -21.21
N ASN A 253 9.12 -3.15 -21.98
CA ASN A 253 9.46 -3.92 -23.17
C ASN A 253 9.05 -3.26 -24.50
N ASN A 254 8.94 -1.93 -24.53
CA ASN A 254 8.64 -1.13 -25.75
C ASN A 254 9.63 -1.33 -26.91
N LYS A 255 10.76 -2.03 -26.69
CA LYS A 255 11.78 -2.32 -27.71
C LYS A 255 11.79 -3.78 -28.20
N ASN A 256 11.08 -4.70 -27.54
CA ASN A 256 11.01 -6.10 -27.98
C ASN A 256 9.79 -6.31 -28.90
N LYS A 257 10.04 -6.46 -30.20
CA LYS A 257 9.01 -6.60 -31.24
C LYS A 257 8.08 -7.79 -31.02
N ILE A 258 8.57 -8.88 -30.41
CA ILE A 258 7.77 -10.07 -30.13
C ILE A 258 6.80 -9.81 -28.97
N ALA A 259 7.28 -9.19 -27.89
CA ALA A 259 6.43 -8.81 -26.76
C ALA A 259 5.35 -7.81 -27.17
N SER A 260 5.69 -6.82 -28.01
CA SER A 260 4.75 -5.85 -28.55
C SER A 260 3.67 -6.49 -29.45
N ALA A 261 4.03 -7.48 -30.27
CA ALA A 261 3.06 -8.21 -31.09
C ALA A 261 2.10 -9.06 -30.25
N ILE A 262 2.60 -9.72 -29.20
CA ILE A 262 1.77 -10.50 -28.26
C ILE A 262 0.82 -9.59 -27.49
N GLU A 263 1.31 -8.44 -26.99
CA GLU A 263 0.45 -7.47 -26.30
C GLU A 263 -0.66 -6.96 -27.23
N SER A 264 -0.33 -6.57 -28.46
CA SER A 264 -1.32 -6.06 -29.42
C SER A 264 -2.43 -7.08 -29.71
N LEU A 265 -2.07 -8.37 -29.82
CA LEU A 265 -3.05 -9.45 -29.98
C LEU A 265 -3.93 -9.63 -28.73
N ILE A 266 -3.33 -9.70 -27.54
CA ILE A 266 -4.05 -9.85 -26.27
C ILE A 266 -4.94 -8.63 -26.02
N SER A 267 -4.46 -7.43 -26.33
CA SER A 267 -5.24 -6.20 -26.24
C SER A 267 -6.46 -6.25 -27.13
N ASN A 268 -6.29 -6.56 -28.42
CA ASN A 268 -7.45 -6.69 -29.32
C ASN A 268 -8.50 -7.67 -28.80
N LEU A 269 -8.05 -8.80 -28.25
CA LEU A 269 -8.95 -9.82 -27.69
C LEU A 269 -9.63 -9.39 -26.39
N THR A 270 -8.97 -8.58 -25.56
CA THR A 270 -9.45 -8.22 -24.21
C THR A 270 -10.16 -6.87 -24.15
N THR A 271 -9.81 -5.93 -25.02
CA THR A 271 -10.31 -4.53 -25.00
C THR A 271 -10.96 -4.11 -26.32
N GLY A 272 -10.78 -4.85 -27.41
CA GLY A 272 -11.29 -4.49 -28.74
C GLY A 272 -10.43 -3.46 -29.51
N PHE A 273 -9.27 -3.04 -28.98
CA PHE A 273 -8.38 -2.07 -29.64
C PHE A 273 -6.90 -2.47 -29.55
N GLN A 274 -6.10 -2.03 -30.54
CA GLN A 274 -4.65 -2.25 -30.58
C GLN A 274 -3.94 -1.24 -29.69
N ILE A 275 -3.38 -1.69 -28.57
CA ILE A 275 -2.49 -0.86 -27.76
C ILE A 275 -1.09 -0.96 -28.35
N LYS A 276 -0.59 0.16 -28.90
CA LYS A 276 0.79 0.24 -29.44
C LYS A 276 1.78 0.83 -28.44
N ASN A 277 1.32 1.69 -27.55
CA ASN A 277 2.13 2.31 -26.51
C ASN A 277 1.30 2.51 -25.25
N MET A 278 1.76 1.92 -24.16
CA MET A 278 1.05 1.92 -22.89
C MET A 278 1.16 3.25 -22.14
N SER A 279 2.23 4.02 -22.34
CA SER A 279 2.27 5.40 -21.83
C SER A 279 1.18 6.26 -22.49
N SER A 280 0.92 6.05 -23.78
CA SER A 280 -0.15 6.73 -24.51
C SER A 280 -1.52 6.26 -24.05
N MET A 281 -1.71 4.97 -23.77
CA MET A 281 -2.97 4.45 -23.23
C MET A 281 -3.26 5.02 -21.83
N TYR A 282 -2.26 5.08 -20.95
CA TYR A 282 -2.43 5.66 -19.62
C TYR A 282 -2.76 7.15 -19.69
N ARG A 283 -2.08 7.88 -20.57
CA ARG A 283 -2.36 9.29 -20.81
C ARG A 283 -3.78 9.49 -21.33
N LEU A 284 -4.17 8.76 -22.37
CA LEU A 284 -5.53 8.80 -22.91
C LEU A 284 -6.57 8.41 -21.86
N GLY A 285 -6.30 7.39 -21.04
CA GLY A 285 -7.19 6.95 -19.97
C GLY A 285 -7.42 8.03 -18.92
N GLN A 286 -6.38 8.79 -18.54
CA GLN A 286 -6.55 9.93 -17.66
C GLN A 286 -7.23 11.11 -18.35
N GLU A 287 -6.89 11.42 -19.60
CA GLU A 287 -7.53 12.49 -20.39
C GLU A 287 -9.04 12.23 -20.51
N MET A 288 -9.45 11.00 -20.83
CA MET A 288 -10.85 10.58 -20.85
C MET A 288 -11.52 10.73 -19.48
N LEU A 289 -10.83 10.32 -18.40
CA LEU A 289 -11.38 10.42 -17.06
C LEU A 289 -11.53 11.88 -16.61
N LEU A 290 -10.57 12.75 -16.93
CA LEU A 290 -10.64 14.18 -16.70
C LEU A 290 -11.78 14.81 -17.51
N ASP A 291 -11.94 14.44 -18.79
CA ASP A 291 -13.01 14.94 -19.63
C ASP A 291 -14.40 14.51 -19.15
N GLU A 292 -14.52 13.30 -18.62
CA GLU A 292 -15.76 12.78 -18.05
C GLU A 292 -16.10 13.41 -16.70
N GLN A 293 -15.10 13.64 -15.84
CA GLN A 293 -15.32 13.97 -14.43
C GLN A 293 -15.07 15.43 -14.06
N ILE A 294 -14.39 16.21 -14.90
CA ILE A 294 -14.07 17.63 -14.66
C ILE A 294 -14.61 18.49 -15.79
N SER A 295 -15.50 19.41 -15.46
CA SER A 295 -16.15 20.30 -16.43
C SER A 295 -15.24 21.48 -16.81
N ASP A 296 -14.49 22.02 -15.85
CA ASP A 296 -13.62 23.16 -16.08
C ASP A 296 -12.30 22.74 -16.77
N LYS A 297 -12.07 23.31 -17.96
CA LYS A 297 -10.82 23.11 -18.70
C LYS A 297 -9.59 23.58 -17.93
N SER A 298 -9.67 24.72 -17.22
CA SER A 298 -8.53 25.25 -16.48
C SER A 298 -8.09 24.31 -15.35
N LEU A 299 -9.08 23.66 -14.70
CA LEU A 299 -8.85 22.65 -13.68
C LEU A 299 -8.24 21.38 -14.27
N ARG A 300 -8.69 20.93 -15.46
CA ARG A 300 -8.07 19.78 -16.15
C ARG A 300 -6.60 20.02 -16.47
N ASP A 301 -6.24 21.22 -16.91
CA ASP A 301 -4.86 21.59 -17.20
C ASP A 301 -4.00 21.50 -15.93
N LYS A 302 -4.50 22.00 -14.78
CA LYS A 302 -3.84 21.88 -13.46
C LYS A 302 -3.69 20.44 -12.96
N LEU A 303 -4.54 19.53 -13.41
CA LEU A 303 -4.56 18.11 -13.01
C LEU A 303 -3.79 17.19 -13.97
N THR A 304 -3.28 17.72 -15.08
CA THR A 304 -2.58 16.94 -16.09
C THR A 304 -1.06 16.93 -15.81
N PRO A 305 -0.44 15.76 -15.55
CA PRO A 305 1.00 15.68 -15.33
C PRO A 305 1.84 15.99 -16.57
N ASP A 306 2.95 16.68 -16.37
CA ASP A 306 3.95 17.04 -17.38
C ASP A 306 5.14 16.07 -17.45
N TYR A 307 5.17 15.06 -16.59
CA TYR A 307 6.24 14.06 -16.51
C TYR A 307 5.80 12.69 -17.08
N PRO A 308 6.74 11.84 -17.54
CA PRO A 308 6.39 10.57 -18.17
C PRO A 308 5.59 9.62 -17.26
N VAL A 309 4.62 8.91 -17.84
CA VAL A 309 3.86 7.87 -17.15
C VAL A 309 4.83 6.81 -16.60
N GLY A 310 4.65 6.43 -15.33
CA GLY A 310 5.45 5.41 -14.66
C GLY A 310 6.68 5.95 -13.90
N CYS A 311 7.06 7.22 -14.09
CA CYS A 311 8.11 7.86 -13.25
C CYS A 311 7.67 8.01 -11.77
N LYS A 312 6.36 8.07 -11.54
CA LYS A 312 5.74 7.92 -10.23
C LYS A 312 4.70 6.80 -10.30
N ARG A 313 4.39 6.20 -9.15
CA ARG A 313 3.32 5.20 -9.03
C ARG A 313 1.99 5.81 -9.49
N VAL A 314 1.32 5.14 -10.43
CA VAL A 314 0.00 5.52 -10.93
C VAL A 314 -1.04 5.21 -9.86
N ILE A 315 -2.02 6.09 -9.68
CA ILE A 315 -3.00 6.00 -8.60
C ILE A 315 -4.35 5.58 -9.18
N PRO A 316 -4.84 4.36 -8.92
CA PRO A 316 -6.16 3.95 -9.36
C PRO A 316 -7.23 4.50 -8.42
N THR A 317 -8.12 5.36 -8.93
CA THR A 317 -9.30 5.86 -8.20
C THR A 317 -10.34 6.40 -9.16
N ASN A 318 -11.62 6.38 -8.75
CA ASN A 318 -12.72 7.02 -9.47
C ASN A 318 -13.27 8.24 -8.73
N ASP A 319 -12.83 8.47 -7.48
CA ASP A 319 -13.53 9.36 -6.55
C ASP A 319 -12.85 10.74 -6.41
N PHE A 320 -11.59 10.87 -6.83
CA PHE A 320 -10.79 12.08 -6.58
C PHE A 320 -11.20 13.26 -7.46
N PHE A 321 -11.26 13.08 -8.78
CA PHE A 321 -11.65 14.18 -9.66
C PHE A 321 -13.08 14.69 -9.41
N PRO A 322 -14.10 13.84 -9.24
CA PRO A 322 -15.45 14.31 -8.90
C PRO A 322 -15.50 15.08 -7.58
N THR A 323 -14.57 14.82 -6.65
CA THR A 323 -14.49 15.57 -5.39
C THR A 323 -14.04 17.02 -5.62
N LEU A 324 -13.23 17.30 -6.64
CA LEU A 324 -12.76 18.65 -6.96
C LEU A 324 -13.86 19.54 -7.56
N GLU A 325 -14.95 18.96 -8.06
CA GLU A 325 -16.13 19.70 -8.55
C GLU A 325 -17.08 20.15 -7.42
N LYS A 326 -16.81 19.75 -6.16
CA LYS A 326 -17.63 20.17 -5.02
C LYS A 326 -17.39 21.64 -4.70
N LYS A 327 -18.47 22.37 -4.40
CA LYS A 327 -18.46 23.81 -4.11
C LYS A 327 -17.58 24.24 -2.92
N ASN A 328 -17.30 23.32 -2.00
CA ASN A 328 -16.49 23.57 -0.81
C ASN A 328 -15.04 23.07 -0.96
N VAL A 329 -14.65 22.57 -2.13
CA VAL A 329 -13.31 22.04 -2.40
C VAL A 329 -12.58 22.98 -3.35
N PHE A 330 -11.36 23.35 -2.98
CA PHE A 330 -10.52 24.31 -3.70
C PHE A 330 -9.14 23.68 -3.93
N LEU A 331 -8.63 23.82 -5.16
CA LEU A 331 -7.29 23.34 -5.53
C LEU A 331 -6.34 24.52 -5.71
N GLU A 332 -5.33 24.58 -4.85
CA GLU A 332 -4.24 25.56 -4.92
C GLU A 332 -3.00 24.92 -5.55
N THR A 333 -2.47 25.56 -6.59
CA THR A 333 -1.32 25.08 -7.37
C THR A 333 -0.16 26.06 -7.41
N GLU A 334 -0.32 27.25 -6.81
CA GLU A 334 0.66 28.34 -6.80
C GLU A 334 1.42 28.44 -5.48
#